data_AF-A0A1I1HX84-F1
#
_entry.id   AF-A0A1I1HX84-F1
#
_cell.length_a   1.000
_cell.length_b   1.000
_cell.length_c   1.000
_cell.angle_alpha   90.00
_cell.angle_beta   90.00
_cell.angle_gamma   90.00
#
_symmetry.space_group_name_H-M   'P 1'
#
loop_
_entity.id
_entity.type
_entity.pdbx_description
1 polymer ?
#
loop_
_entity_poly.entity_id
_entity_poly.type
_entity_poly.pdbx_seq_one_letter_code
_entity_poly.pdbx_strand_id
1 'polypeptide(L)'
;MAEEKPVRRGEPVPFRMAGPGGVVELPSTIAGIRSRLPEDERVQFDLEVRATGAGDLPAVLARWAMHIPTELDDAEEALVLRLKDGDFSGLTFSDDGDDSWRSTG
;
A
#
# COMPACT_ATOMS: atom_id res chain seq x y z
N MET A 1 15.82 11.21 24.92
CA MET A 1 14.66 11.92 25.50
C MET A 1 13.86 12.45 24.33
N ALA A 2 12.96 11.65 23.76
CA ALA A 2 12.12 12.08 22.64
C ALA A 2 10.81 12.61 23.24
N GLU A 3 10.53 13.89 22.97
CA GLU A 3 9.32 14.58 23.41
C GLU A 3 8.14 14.04 22.59
N GLU A 4 7.40 13.09 23.17
CA GLU A 4 6.12 12.64 22.63
C GLU A 4 5.11 13.80 22.78
N LYS A 5 4.95 14.59 21.71
CA LYS A 5 3.97 15.68 21.66
C LYS A 5 2.57 15.12 21.90
N PRO A 6 1.79 15.69 22.84
CA PRO A 6 0.46 15.19 23.15
C PRO A 6 -0.47 15.37 21.94
N VAL A 7 -0.96 14.26 21.39
CA VAL A 7 -2.02 14.23 20.37
C VAL A 7 -3.24 14.95 20.94
N ARG A 8 -3.61 16.08 20.32
CA ARG A 8 -4.82 16.82 20.68
C ARG A 8 -6.03 15.97 20.31
N ARG A 9 -6.94 15.79 21.28
CA ARG A 9 -8.21 15.09 21.13
C ARG A 9 -9.04 15.75 20.02
N GLY A 10 -8.99 15.21 18.80
CA GLY A 10 -9.80 15.68 17.66
C GLY A 10 -9.09 15.77 16.31
N GLU A 11 -7.75 15.67 16.25
CA GLU A 11 -7.06 15.61 14.95
C GLU A 11 -7.01 14.17 14.44
N PRO A 12 -7.41 13.93 13.17
CA PRO A 12 -7.33 12.61 12.57
C PRO A 12 -5.85 12.19 12.49
N VAL A 13 -5.46 11.22 13.32
CA VAL A 13 -4.10 10.67 13.33
C VAL A 13 -3.88 9.85 12.07
N PRO A 14 -2.95 10.21 11.17
CA PRO A 14 -2.68 9.39 9.99
C PRO A 14 -2.25 7.99 10.42
N PHE A 15 -2.67 6.97 9.68
CA PHE A 15 -2.17 5.63 9.94
C PHE A 15 -0.86 5.41 9.16
N ARG A 16 0.07 4.72 9.82
CA ARG A 16 1.37 4.37 9.26
C ARG A 16 1.32 2.96 8.73
N MET A 17 1.71 2.79 7.48
CA MET A 17 1.88 1.48 6.85
C MET A 17 3.36 1.26 6.57
N ALA A 18 3.91 0.14 7.04
CA ALA A 18 5.28 -0.24 6.71
C ALA A 18 5.27 -1.07 5.42
N GLY A 19 6.07 -0.65 4.44
CA GLY A 19 6.34 -1.37 3.20
C GLY A 19 7.83 -1.58 2.99
N PRO A 20 8.23 -2.36 1.97
CA PRO A 20 9.64 -2.67 1.68
C PRO A 20 10.52 -1.43 1.41
N GLY A 21 9.92 -0.29 1.05
CA GLY A 21 10.61 1.00 0.87
C GLY A 21 10.49 2.00 2.02
N GLY A 22 9.89 1.63 3.16
CA GLY A 22 9.77 2.50 4.34
C GLY A 22 8.36 2.61 4.90
N VAL A 23 8.15 3.61 5.77
CA VAL A 23 6.84 3.86 6.39
C VAL A 23 6.11 4.97 5.64
N VAL A 24 4.94 4.66 5.11
CA VAL A 24 4.06 5.63 4.43
C VAL A 24 2.98 6.11 5.40
N GLU A 25 2.77 7.43 5.44
CA GLU A 25 1.67 8.05 6.19
C GLU A 25 0.44 8.23 5.31
N LEU A 26 -0.63 7.51 5.67
CA LEU A 26 -1.89 7.48 4.94
C LEU A 26 -2.98 8.26 5.71
N PRO A 27 -3.90 8.93 4.99
CA PRO A 27 -4.94 9.76 5.60
C PRO A 27 -5.97 8.92 6.36
N SER A 28 -6.29 9.30 7.59
CA SER A 28 -7.25 8.58 8.46
C SER A 28 -8.70 9.05 8.38
N THR A 29 -9.05 9.79 7.34
CA THR A 29 -10.42 10.25 7.11
C THR A 29 -10.92 9.80 5.75
N ILE A 30 -12.23 9.55 5.66
CA ILE A 30 -12.91 9.22 4.40
C ILE A 30 -12.63 10.28 3.33
N ALA A 31 -12.71 11.56 3.71
CA ALA A 31 -12.43 12.68 2.81
C ALA A 31 -10.96 12.72 2.35
N GLY A 32 -10.02 12.43 3.25
CA GLY A 32 -8.59 12.39 2.94
C GLY A 32 -8.21 11.20 2.06
N ILE A 33 -8.83 10.04 2.26
CA ILE A 33 -8.66 8.89 1.37
C ILE A 33 -9.17 9.25 -0.02
N ARG A 34 -10.40 9.76 -0.12
CA ARG A 34 -11.00 10.17 -1.40
C ARG A 34 -10.17 11.19 -2.18
N SER A 35 -9.58 12.18 -1.51
CA SER A 35 -8.83 13.23 -2.20
C SER A 35 -7.51 12.75 -2.78
N ARG A 36 -6.90 11.71 -2.18
CA ARG A 36 -5.65 11.12 -2.65
C ARG A 36 -5.82 9.96 -3.64
N LEU A 37 -7.03 9.42 -3.77
CA LEU A 37 -7.32 8.41 -4.78
C LEU A 37 -7.29 8.99 -6.21
N PRO A 38 -6.89 8.18 -7.21
CA PRO A 38 -7.04 8.49 -8.63
C PRO A 38 -8.49 8.87 -8.97
N GLU A 39 -8.67 9.80 -9.92
CA GLU A 39 -10.01 10.34 -10.22
C GLU A 39 -11.02 9.27 -10.64
N ASP A 40 -10.58 8.28 -11.41
CA ASP A 40 -11.41 7.17 -11.90
C ASP A 40 -11.91 6.25 -10.76
N GLU A 41 -11.16 6.18 -9.66
CA GLU A 41 -11.49 5.34 -8.51
C GLU A 41 -12.39 6.04 -7.48
N ARG A 42 -12.40 7.38 -7.44
CA ARG A 42 -13.17 8.15 -6.45
C ARG A 42 -14.67 7.84 -6.46
N VAL A 43 -15.24 7.59 -7.65
CA VAL A 43 -16.67 7.28 -7.78
C VAL A 43 -16.98 5.89 -7.19
N GLN A 44 -16.12 4.91 -7.43
CA GLN A 44 -16.28 3.56 -6.87
C GLN A 44 -16.11 3.56 -5.36
N PHE A 45 -15.11 4.31 -4.86
CA PHE A 45 -14.93 4.57 -3.44
C PHE A 45 -16.20 5.16 -2.79
N ASP A 46 -16.76 6.22 -3.38
CA ASP A 46 -17.98 6.88 -2.88
C ASP A 46 -19.17 5.91 -2.80
N LEU A 47 -19.35 5.07 -3.82
CA LEU A 47 -20.45 4.10 -3.88
C LEU A 47 -20.30 3.01 -2.82
N GLU A 48 -19.11 2.43 -2.69
CA GLU A 48 -18.88 1.33 -1.78
C GLU A 48 -18.93 1.78 -0.32
N VAL A 49 -18.29 2.91 0.02
CA VAL A 49 -18.32 3.47 1.38
C VAL A 49 -19.74 3.76 1.85
N ARG A 50 -20.62 4.22 0.96
CA ARG A 50 -22.03 4.49 1.28
C ARG A 50 -22.87 3.22 1.44
N ALA A 51 -22.53 2.15 0.73
CA ALA A 51 -23.24 0.88 0.79
C ALA A 51 -22.73 -0.04 1.92
N THR A 52 -21.54 0.24 2.45
CA THR A 52 -20.87 -0.59 3.46
C THR A 52 -21.50 -0.43 4.84
N GLY A 53 -21.74 -1.55 5.52
CA GLY A 53 -22.19 -1.56 6.90
C GLY A 53 -21.14 -0.97 7.85
N ALA A 54 -21.57 -0.26 8.89
CA ALA A 54 -20.65 0.47 9.78
C ALA A 54 -19.55 -0.41 10.43
N GLY A 55 -19.83 -1.71 10.65
CA GLY A 55 -18.85 -2.66 11.20
C GLY A 55 -17.71 -3.01 10.25
N ASP A 56 -17.97 -2.99 8.94
CA ASP A 56 -17.00 -3.35 7.89
C ASP A 56 -16.26 -2.13 7.33
N LEU A 57 -16.76 -0.93 7.64
CA LEU A 57 -16.22 0.33 7.14
C LEU A 57 -14.70 0.50 7.38
N PRO A 58 -14.13 0.16 8.55
CA PRO A 58 -12.69 0.26 8.75
C PRO A 58 -11.87 -0.57 7.77
N ALA A 59 -12.32 -1.79 7.46
CA ALA A 59 -11.63 -2.69 6.54
C ALA A 59 -11.71 -2.17 5.09
N VAL A 60 -12.88 -1.69 4.68
CA VAL A 60 -13.07 -1.08 3.34
C VAL A 60 -12.20 0.17 3.18
N LEU A 61 -12.16 1.06 4.19
CA LEU A 61 -11.32 2.26 4.14
C LEU A 61 -9.82 1.92 4.12
N ALA A 62 -9.37 0.92 4.89
CA ALA A 62 -7.99 0.46 4.86
C ALA A 62 -7.62 -0.11 3.48
N ARG A 63 -8.53 -0.86 2.85
CA ARG A 63 -8.32 -1.39 1.49
C ARG A 63 -8.16 -0.28 0.47
N TRP A 64 -9.07 0.69 0.46
CA TRP A 64 -8.99 1.83 -0.44
C TRP A 64 -7.76 2.70 -0.18
N ALA A 65 -7.30 2.81 1.06
CA ALA A 65 -6.07 3.54 1.34
C ALA A 65 -4.82 2.90 0.72
N MET A 66 -4.82 1.59 0.44
CA MET A 66 -3.73 0.92 -0.28
C MET A 66 -3.71 1.22 -1.78
N HIS A 67 -4.80 1.76 -2.34
CA HIS A 67 -4.84 2.21 -3.74
C HIS A 67 -4.30 3.63 -3.92
N ILE A 68 -3.99 4.34 -2.83
CA ILE A 68 -3.40 5.68 -2.92
C ILE A 68 -1.97 5.53 -3.44
N PRO A 69 -1.62 6.16 -4.57
CA PRO A 69 -0.26 6.13 -5.08
C PRO A 69 0.70 6.76 -4.06
N THR A 70 1.83 6.11 -3.88
CA THR A 70 2.90 6.48 -2.97
C THR A 70 4.21 6.61 -3.75
N GLU A 71 5.21 7.27 -3.18
CA GLU A 71 6.55 7.36 -3.78
C GLU A 71 7.23 5.98 -3.94
N LEU A 72 6.71 4.95 -3.26
CA LEU A 72 7.18 3.58 -3.44
C LEU A 72 6.72 2.99 -4.77
N ASP A 73 5.51 3.34 -5.22
CA ASP A 73 4.95 2.84 -6.48
C ASP A 73 5.82 3.25 -7.67
N ASP A 74 6.33 4.49 -7.69
CA ASP A 74 7.25 4.97 -8.74
C ASP A 74 8.57 4.19 -8.75
N ALA A 75 9.12 3.87 -7.57
CA ALA A 75 10.36 3.09 -7.45
C ALA A 75 10.15 1.63 -7.88
N GLU A 76 9.01 1.05 -7.55
CA GLU A 76 8.61 -0.28 -7.98
C GLU A 76 8.36 -0.34 -9.50
N GLU A 77 7.68 0.65 -10.09
CA GLU A 77 7.49 0.75 -11.53
C GLU A 77 8.83 0.87 -12.27
N ALA A 78 9.77 1.66 -11.76
CA ALA A 78 11.11 1.78 -12.34
C ALA A 78 11.87 0.44 -12.31
N LEU A 79 11.75 -0.33 -11.23
CA LEU A 79 12.28 -1.69 -11.15
C LEU A 79 11.61 -2.61 -12.18
N VAL A 80 10.28 -2.59 -12.28
CA VAL A 80 9.52 -3.40 -13.24
C VAL A 80 9.92 -3.08 -14.68
N LEU A 81 10.11 -1.79 -15.02
CA LEU A 81 10.55 -1.37 -16.35
C LEU A 81 11.95 -1.90 -16.69
N ARG A 82 12.90 -1.81 -15.75
CA ARG A 82 14.25 -2.38 -15.93
C ARG A 82 14.21 -3.89 -16.16
N LEU A 83 13.41 -4.61 -15.37
CA LEU A 83 13.23 -6.06 -15.54
C LEU A 83 12.65 -6.42 -16.91
N LYS A 84 11.66 -5.64 -17.39
CA LYS A 84 11.07 -5.82 -18.72
C LYS A 84 12.05 -5.55 -19.86
N ASP A 85 12.97 -4.60 -19.67
CA ASP A 85 14.06 -4.30 -20.61
C ASP A 85 15.18 -5.37 -20.56
N GLY A 86 15.12 -6.30 -19.61
CA GLY A 86 16.10 -7.37 -19.42
C GLY A 86 17.31 -6.99 -18.56
N ASP A 87 17.25 -5.84 -17.88
CA ASP A 87 18.27 -5.47 -16.90
C ASP A 87 18.00 -6.16 -15.55
N PHE A 88 18.68 -7.29 -15.34
CA PHE A 88 18.66 -8.05 -14.08
C PHE A 88 19.82 -7.71 -13.14
N SER A 89 20.53 -6.59 -13.39
CA SER A 89 21.69 -6.21 -12.60
C SER A 89 21.31 -5.93 -11.14
N GLY A 90 22.04 -6.54 -10.21
CA GLY A 90 21.84 -6.37 -8.76
C GLY A 90 20.76 -7.26 -8.15
N LEU A 91 20.14 -8.15 -8.94
CA LEU A 91 19.23 -9.16 -8.41
C LEU A 91 20.01 -10.37 -7.90
N THR A 92 19.61 -10.87 -6.74
CA THR A 92 19.99 -12.19 -6.24
C THR A 92 18.85 -13.14 -6.54
N PHE A 93 19.09 -14.11 -7.43
CA PHE A 93 18.15 -15.21 -7.64
C PHE A 93 18.26 -16.16 -6.45
N SER A 94 17.11 -16.58 -5.90
CA SER A 94 17.13 -17.64 -4.89
C SER A 94 17.68 -18.91 -5.53
N ASP A 95 18.74 -19.45 -4.95
CA ASP A 95 19.41 -20.69 -5.37
C ASP A 95 18.61 -21.95 -4.97
N ASP A 96 17.34 -21.80 -4.58
CA ASP A 96 16.44 -22.89 -4.17
C ASP A 96 15.99 -23.70 -5.40
N GLY A 97 16.96 -24.38 -6.01
CA GLY A 97 16.74 -25.61 -6.75
C GLY A 97 16.42 -26.73 -5.78
N ASP A 98 15.23 -26.70 -5.18
CA ASP A 98 14.66 -27.89 -4.56
C ASP A 98 14.28 -28.89 -5.67
N ASP A 99 15.28 -29.61 -6.16
CA ASP A 99 15.15 -30.76 -7.05
C ASP A 99 14.43 -31.95 -6.36
N SER A 100 13.86 -31.79 -5.15
CA SER A 100 13.03 -32.81 -4.51
C SER A 100 11.81 -33.18 -5.37
N TRP A 101 11.33 -32.27 -6.22
CA TRP A 101 10.23 -32.54 -7.16
C TRP A 101 10.65 -33.36 -8.40
N ARG A 102 11.95 -33.58 -8.63
CA ARG A 102 12.46 -34.42 -9.74
C ARG A 102 12.72 -35.88 -9.38
N SER A 103 12.56 -36.28 -8.12
CA SER A 103 12.80 -37.66 -7.68
C SER A 103 11.49 -38.40 -7.38
N THR A 104 10.67 -38.62 -8.41
CA THR A 104 9.69 -39.73 -8.44
C THR A 104 9.81 -40.42 -9.79
N GLY A 105 10.74 -41.38 -9.86
CA GLY A 105 10.95 -42.29 -10.99
C GLY A 105 11.25 -43.67 -10.47
#